data_AF-A0A380FHE3-F1
#
_entry.id   AF-A0A380FHE3-F1
#
_cell.length_a   1.000
_cell.length_b   1.000
_cell.length_c   1.000
_cell.angle_alpha   90.00
_cell.angle_beta   90.00
_cell.angle_gamma   90.00
#
_symmetry.space_group_name_H-M   'P 1'
#
loop_
_entity.id
_entity.type
_entity.pdbx_description
1 polymer ?
#
loop_
_entity_poly.entity_id
_entity_poly.type
_entity_poly.pdbx_seq_one_letter_code
_entity_poly.pdbx_strand_id
1 'polypeptide(L)'
;MVKHDFNVTTHWSGGRESVGDLNGDVLTEQISIPAGLGGNGTGTNPDELLVSAAASCYIISLAAVLERAGFESIEIEQFSSGTALFENSKFKNGYNNSLPYY
;
A
#
# COMPACT_ATOMS: atom_id res chain seq x y z
N MET A 1 6.01 -24.98 15.52
CA MET A 1 5.40 -23.87 14.77
C MET A 1 6.00 -22.59 15.31
N VAL A 2 6.65 -21.80 14.46
CA VAL A 2 7.14 -20.47 14.85
C VAL A 2 6.06 -19.47 14.44
N LYS A 3 5.59 -18.64 15.38
CA LYS A 3 4.68 -17.54 15.10
C LYS A 3 5.54 -16.29 14.93
N HIS A 4 5.38 -15.60 13.81
CA HIS A 4 6.00 -14.31 13.58
C HIS A 4 4.89 -13.35 13.11
N ASP A 5 4.67 -12.31 13.90
CA ASP A 5 3.69 -11.27 13.61
C ASP A 5 4.43 -10.11 12.91
N PHE A 6 3.91 -9.64 11.77
CA PHE A 6 4.45 -8.47 11.07
C PHE A 6 3.65 -7.24 11.52
N ASN A 7 4.18 -6.51 12.49
CA ASN A 7 3.48 -5.36 13.06
C ASN A 7 3.77 -4.12 12.21
N VAL A 8 2.71 -3.35 11.92
CA VAL A 8 2.81 -2.07 11.22
C VAL A 8 1.98 -1.05 11.98
N THR A 9 2.60 0.09 12.28
CA THR A 9 1.94 1.27 12.85
C THR A 9 1.82 2.32 11.76
N THR A 10 0.65 2.91 11.62
CA THR A 10 0.45 4.08 10.77
C THR A 10 0.02 5.27 11.60
N HIS A 11 0.54 6.44 11.26
CA HIS A 11 0.10 7.71 11.83
C HIS A 11 -0.44 8.59 10.71
N TRP A 12 -1.69 9.03 10.87
CA TRP A 12 -2.37 9.90 9.92
C TRP A 12 -3.11 11.00 10.67
N SER A 13 -2.83 12.26 10.33
CA SER A 13 -3.47 13.40 10.96
C SER A 13 -3.89 14.41 9.90
N GLY A 14 -5.20 14.67 9.81
CA GLY A 14 -5.78 15.63 8.87
C GLY A 14 -6.69 14.96 7.82
N GLY A 15 -6.89 15.67 6.72
CA GLY A 15 -7.76 15.25 5.62
C GLY A 15 -7.03 14.57 4.46
N ARG A 16 -7.66 14.56 3.28
CA ARG A 16 -7.17 13.90 2.06
C ARG A 16 -5.81 14.41 1.56
N GLU A 17 -5.47 15.65 1.88
CA GLU A 17 -4.20 16.29 1.49
C GLU A 17 -3.05 16.04 2.48
N SER A 18 -3.27 15.21 3.51
CA SER A 18 -2.25 14.93 4.52
C SER A 18 -1.22 13.93 3.99
N VAL A 19 -0.06 13.94 4.64
CA VAL A 19 0.94 12.88 4.52
C VAL A 19 0.98 12.17 5.86
N GLY A 20 0.91 10.84 5.82
CA GLY A 20 1.05 10.00 7.00
C GLY A 20 2.36 9.23 6.99
N ASP A 21 2.65 8.61 8.13
CA ASP A 21 3.83 7.78 8.32
C ASP A 21 3.41 6.32 8.49
N LEU A 22 4.15 5.42 7.85
CA LEU A 22 4.05 3.97 8.01
C LEU A 22 5.37 3.47 8.58
N ASN A 23 5.30 2.77 9.71
CA ASN A 23 6.46 2.16 10.37
C ASN A 23 6.15 0.70 10.72
N GLY A 24 6.85 -0.23 10.10
CA GLY A 24 6.89 -1.64 10.49
C GLY A 24 8.28 -2.04 10.97
N ASP A 25 8.55 -3.34 11.04
CA ASP A 25 9.84 -3.85 11.53
C ASP A 25 11.02 -3.43 10.64
N VAL A 26 10.80 -3.33 9.33
CA VAL A 26 11.79 -2.92 8.33
C VAL A 26 11.30 -1.84 7.36
N LEU A 27 9.98 -1.71 7.20
CA LEU A 27 9.37 -0.77 6.27
C LEU A 27 9.14 0.57 6.98
N THR A 28 9.76 1.63 6.49
CA THR A 28 9.56 3.01 6.99
C THR A 28 9.29 3.91 5.81
N GLU A 29 8.04 4.31 5.63
CA GLU A 29 7.60 5.05 4.43
C GLU A 29 6.63 6.17 4.78
N GLN A 30 6.65 7.22 3.97
CA GLN A 30 5.54 8.18 3.93
C GLN A 30 4.44 7.65 3.02
N ILE A 31 3.19 7.85 3.44
CA ILE A 31 2.01 7.46 2.67
C ILE A 31 1.12 8.67 2.38
N SER A 32 0.52 8.72 1.21
CA SER A 32 -0.51 9.70 0.89
C SER A 32 -1.55 9.19 -0.11
N ILE A 33 -2.62 9.96 -0.30
CA ILE A 33 -3.52 9.74 -1.42
C ILE A 33 -2.81 10.18 -2.71
N PRO A 34 -2.78 9.36 -3.78
CA PRO A 34 -2.11 9.72 -5.02
C PRO A 34 -2.60 11.03 -5.63
N ALA A 35 -1.69 11.81 -6.22
CA ALA A 35 -2.03 13.07 -6.90
C ALA A 35 -3.08 12.86 -8.03
N GLY A 36 -2.98 11.75 -8.77
CA GLY A 36 -3.96 11.39 -9.80
C GLY A 36 -5.37 11.11 -9.28
N LEU A 37 -5.53 10.88 -7.96
CA LEU A 37 -6.81 10.70 -7.28
C LEU A 37 -7.22 11.92 -6.44
N GLY A 38 -6.58 13.08 -6.69
CA GLY A 38 -6.85 14.33 -6.00
C GLY A 38 -6.43 14.31 -4.54
N GLY A 39 -5.20 13.87 -4.28
CA GLY A 39 -4.55 13.95 -2.98
C GLY A 39 -3.12 14.51 -3.07
N ASN A 40 -2.40 14.44 -1.97
CA ASN A 40 -1.07 15.05 -1.84
C ASN A 40 -0.01 14.45 -2.78
N GLY A 41 0.02 13.12 -2.93
CA GLY A 41 0.97 12.41 -3.79
C GLY A 41 2.41 12.32 -3.25
N THR A 42 2.69 12.71 -2.01
CA THR A 42 3.99 12.46 -1.34
C THR A 42 4.12 11.01 -0.87
N GLY A 43 5.29 10.42 -1.07
CA GLY A 43 5.56 9.04 -0.67
C GLY A 43 4.80 8.03 -1.53
N THR A 44 4.56 6.85 -0.98
CA THR A 44 3.80 5.80 -1.66
C THR A 44 2.31 5.86 -1.27
N ASN A 45 1.54 4.87 -1.72
CA ASN A 45 0.12 4.75 -1.43
C ASN A 45 -0.26 3.28 -1.17
N PRO A 46 -1.43 3.02 -0.57
CA PRO A 46 -1.86 1.66 -0.28
C PRO A 46 -1.95 0.73 -1.50
N ASP A 47 -2.29 1.26 -2.68
CA ASP A 47 -2.45 0.45 -3.90
C ASP A 47 -1.09 -0.04 -4.42
N GLU A 48 -0.08 0.84 -4.45
CA GLU A 48 1.31 0.50 -4.78
C GLU A 48 1.90 -0.49 -3.78
N LEU A 49 1.67 -0.29 -2.48
CA LEU A 49 2.13 -1.21 -1.44
C LEU A 49 1.52 -2.61 -1.62
N LEU A 50 0.22 -2.68 -1.95
CA LEU A 50 -0.48 -3.94 -2.17
C LEU A 50 0.06 -4.68 -3.41
N VAL A 51 0.23 -3.98 -4.53
CA VAL A 51 0.78 -4.56 -5.76
C VAL A 51 2.22 -5.01 -5.51
N SER A 52 3.03 -4.22 -4.80
CA SER A 52 4.41 -4.55 -4.46
C SER A 52 4.51 -5.79 -3.59
N ALA A 53 3.64 -5.94 -2.58
CA ALA A 53 3.61 -7.11 -1.72
C ALA A 53 3.27 -8.38 -2.52
N ALA A 54 2.23 -8.32 -3.36
CA ALA A 54 1.82 -9.46 -4.19
C ALA A 54 2.90 -9.85 -5.22
N ALA A 55 3.49 -8.86 -5.91
CA ALA A 55 4.55 -9.08 -6.88
C ALA A 55 5.79 -9.72 -6.22
N SER A 56 6.18 -9.22 -5.06
CA SER A 56 7.30 -9.76 -4.28
C SER A 56 7.05 -11.19 -3.81
N CYS A 57 5.82 -11.51 -3.37
CA CYS A 57 5.46 -12.88 -3.02
C CYS A 57 5.59 -13.84 -4.21
N TYR A 58 5.16 -13.40 -5.39
CA TYR A 58 5.25 -14.20 -6.61
C TYR A 58 6.71 -14.44 -7.02
N ILE A 59 7.52 -13.40 -7.12
CA ILE A 59 8.90 -13.51 -7.62
C ILE A 59 9.76 -14.38 -6.68
N ILE A 60 9.60 -14.24 -5.36
CA ILE A 60 10.29 -15.09 -4.36
C ILE A 60 9.85 -16.55 -4.50
N SER A 61 8.54 -16.79 -4.65
CA SER A 61 8.01 -18.15 -4.81
C SER A 61 8.53 -18.80 -6.09
N LEU A 62 8.56 -18.06 -7.20
CA LEU A 62 9.08 -18.53 -8.48
C LEU A 62 10.58 -18.83 -8.42
N ALA A 63 11.37 -17.94 -7.83
CA ALA A 63 12.80 -18.16 -7.63
C ALA A 63 13.07 -19.45 -6.84
N ALA A 64 12.33 -19.68 -5.75
CA ALA A 64 12.47 -20.90 -4.95
C ALA A 64 12.07 -22.17 -5.71
N VAL A 65 11.09 -22.09 -6.62
CA VAL A 65 10.71 -23.22 -7.48
C VAL A 65 11.82 -23.52 -8.50
N LEU A 66 12.38 -22.50 -9.14
CA LEU A 66 13.45 -22.65 -10.12
C LEU A 66 14.73 -23.20 -9.47
N GLU A 67 15.09 -22.71 -8.29
CA GLU A 67 16.21 -23.24 -7.52
C GLU A 67 16.05 -24.74 -7.26
N ARG A 68 14.87 -25.18 -6.79
CA ARG A 68 14.58 -26.61 -6.55
C ARG A 68 14.57 -27.45 -7.81
N ALA A 69 14.34 -26.85 -8.98
CA ALA A 69 14.39 -27.54 -10.26
C ALA A 69 15.82 -27.68 -10.82
N GLY A 70 16.84 -27.16 -10.12
CA GLY A 70 18.25 -27.29 -10.49
C GLY A 70 18.77 -26.18 -11.40
N PHE A 71 18.06 -25.05 -11.52
CA PHE A 71 18.58 -23.88 -12.23
C PHE A 71 19.59 -23.14 -11.34
N GLU A 72 20.82 -22.99 -11.82
CA GLU A 72 21.93 -22.40 -11.05
C GLU A 72 22.10 -20.88 -11.28
N SER A 73 21.61 -20.37 -12.42
CA SER A 73 21.66 -18.94 -12.77
C SER A 73 20.24 -18.45 -13.01
N ILE A 74 19.65 -17.81 -12.00
CA ILE A 74 18.27 -17.32 -12.02
C ILE A 74 18.31 -15.79 -12.00
N GLU A 75 17.80 -15.18 -13.07
CA GLU A 75 17.51 -13.75 -13.16
C GLU A 75 16.06 -13.59 -13.57
N ILE A 76 15.29 -12.80 -12.83
CA ILE A 76 13.86 -12.63 -13.06
C ILE A 76 13.56 -11.13 -13.02
N GLU A 77 13.02 -10.60 -14.11
CA GLU A 77 12.40 -9.28 -14.15
C GLU A 77 10.89 -9.46 -14.25
N GLN A 78 10.15 -8.76 -13.39
CA GLN A 78 8.69 -8.82 -13.36
C GLN A 78 8.12 -7.42 -13.40
N PHE A 79 7.15 -7.23 -14.30
CA PHE A 79 6.27 -6.08 -14.28
C PHE A 79 4.90 -6.52 -13.71
N SER A 80 4.30 -5.68 -12.87
CA SER A 80 2.97 -5.94 -12.32
C SER A 80 2.20 -4.64 -12.23
N SER A 81 0.90 -4.71 -12.53
CA SER A 81 -0.01 -3.57 -12.45
C SER A 81 -1.27 -3.95 -11.68
N GLY A 82 -1.76 -2.99 -10.88
CA GLY A 82 -3.07 -3.02 -10.26
C GLY A 82 -3.92 -1.88 -10.79
N THR A 83 -5.21 -2.13 -11.00
CA THR A 83 -6.16 -1.13 -11.50
C THR A 83 -7.34 -1.01 -10.53
N ALA A 84 -7.53 0.19 -9.97
CA ALA A 84 -8.72 0.53 -9.21
C ALA A 84 -9.71 1.29 -10.11
N LEU A 85 -10.97 0.85 -10.14
CA LEU A 85 -12.06 1.54 -10.83
C LEU A 85 -12.95 2.23 -9.79
N PHE A 86 -13.18 3.53 -9.98
CA PHE A 86 -14.06 4.31 -9.10
C PHE A 86 -15.37 4.62 -9.82
N GLU A 87 -16.46 3.96 -9.41
CA GLU A 87 -17.81 4.32 -9.86
C GLU A 87 -18.42 5.34 -8.89
N ASN A 88 -18.99 6.43 -9.43
CA ASN A 88 -19.76 7.47 -8.72
C ASN A 88 -19.04 8.42 -7.73
N SER A 89 -17.71 8.55 -7.74
CA SER A 89 -16.92 9.67 -7.13
C SER A 89 -17.34 10.21 -5.74
N LYS A 90 -18.05 9.45 -4.90
CA LYS A 90 -18.67 9.97 -3.67
C LYS A 90 -18.10 9.29 -2.43
N PHE A 91 -17.01 9.82 -1.92
CA PHE A 91 -16.81 9.87 -0.48
C PHE A 91 -17.75 10.96 0.09
N LYS A 92 -18.92 10.56 0.58
CA LYS A 92 -19.79 11.46 1.36
C LYS A 92 -19.17 11.67 2.74
N ASN A 93 -18.53 12.82 2.94
CA ASN A 93 -18.12 13.30 4.27
C ASN A 93 -19.38 13.56 5.12
N GLY A 94 -19.68 12.65 6.04
CA GLY A 94 -20.71 12.84 7.07
C GLY A 94 -20.12 13.46 8.33
N TYR A 95 -19.72 14.74 8.28
CA TYR A 95 -19.57 15.56 9.48
C TYR A 95 -20.50 16.75 9.36
N ASN A 96 -21.77 16.53 9.72
CA ASN A 96 -22.75 17.59 9.89
C ASN A 96 -22.57 18.15 11.30
N ASN A 97 -21.58 19.02 11.46
CA ASN A 97 -21.35 19.75 12.71
C ASN A 97 -22.08 21.10 12.63
N SER A 98 -23.38 21.08 12.92
CA SER A 98 -24.17 22.27 13.21
C SER A 98 -25.31 21.89 14.14
N LEU A 99 -24.97 21.73 15.42
CA LEU A 99 -25.94 21.98 16.49
C LEU A 99 -26.27 23.49 16.48
N PRO A 100 -27.54 23.90 16.36
CA PRO A 100 -27.91 25.27 16.68
C PRO A 100 -27.97 25.38 18.21
N TYR A 101 -27.04 26.14 18.79
CA TYR A 101 -27.31 26.80 20.07
C TYR A 101 -28.24 27.98 19.77
N TYR A 102 -29.47 27.88 20.30
CA TYR A 102 -30.53 28.89 20.42
C TYR A 102 -30.97 29.65 19.16
#